data_AF-A0A7X1GRT6-F1
#
_entry.id   AF-A0A7X1GRT6-F1
#
_cell.length_a   1.000
_cell.length_b   1.000
_cell.length_c   1.000
_cell.angle_alpha   90.00
_cell.angle_beta   90.00
_cell.angle_gamma   90.00
#
_symmetry.space_group_name_H-M   'P 1'
#
loop_
_entity.id
_entity.type
_entity.pdbx_description
1 polymer ?
#
loop_
_entity_poly.entity_id
_entity_poly.type
_entity_poly.pdbx_seq_one_letter_code
_entity_poly.pdbx_strand_id
1 'polypeptide(L)'
;MRFLSFKALFVLVMLPPILYVASLQGLEGYLEHHYRSALANRIPGDTQALLSGRIRLVDQLQTIVETLRTEAVFHHRGVVLAVTIRTQTGRRLYPPAFSDDSAAEPGLETMQVASENFALLNDGLDVTLDVTLSHNTVVANAVLASCILLALGGLAVLYRRGVRGYEAEEAQRQKERDAIRAREAKQKEALAALTDQKNDLAAEIDTIQSDLQAAQERAARNEADLFDEVETLEAKLQQNLKQQDRQQARVRELEHQLAQLAREREALSVQQGKLAGGLRKRMDTLYKNTSFSDRSLAGLAELPETLQIKAEEVIHQLDAQADDVPIKRKLFRGKGKETVFEIVFARKGRLYFRRTKTRKVDILAIGTKNTQEKDLLYLDRI
;
A
#
# COMPACT_ATOMS: atom_id res chain seq x y z
N MET A 1 -28.98 -28.38 36.92
CA MET A 1 -30.25 -27.93 37.53
C MET A 1 -31.07 -26.95 36.67
N ARG A 2 -30.75 -26.73 35.38
CA ARG A 2 -31.47 -25.79 34.49
C ARG A 2 -32.59 -26.41 33.64
N PHE A 3 -32.73 -27.74 33.63
CA PHE A 3 -33.55 -28.47 32.64
C PHE A 3 -34.99 -28.78 33.07
N LEU A 4 -35.28 -28.67 34.36
CA LEU A 4 -36.63 -28.83 34.90
C LEU A 4 -36.98 -27.52 35.59
N SER A 5 -37.95 -26.79 35.01
CA SER A 5 -38.48 -25.62 35.70
C SER A 5 -39.01 -26.08 37.05
N PHE A 6 -38.69 -25.35 38.12
CA PHE A 6 -39.19 -25.65 39.47
C PHE A 6 -40.72 -25.81 39.46
N LYS A 7 -41.41 -25.07 38.58
CA LYS A 7 -42.83 -25.20 38.30
C LYS A 7 -43.24 -26.58 37.77
N ALA A 8 -42.51 -27.14 36.81
CA ALA A 8 -42.79 -28.48 36.28
C ALA A 8 -42.56 -29.57 37.33
N LEU A 9 -41.51 -29.45 38.15
CA LEU A 9 -41.24 -30.39 39.24
C LEU A 9 -42.31 -30.29 40.34
N PHE A 10 -42.73 -29.08 40.69
CA PHE A 10 -43.80 -28.85 41.67
C PHE A 10 -45.14 -29.46 41.21
N VAL A 11 -45.53 -29.21 39.95
CA VAL A 11 -46.73 -29.82 39.37
C VAL A 11 -46.62 -31.33 39.38
N LEU A 12 -45.48 -31.90 39.01
CA LEU A 12 -45.30 -33.34 38.97
C LEU A 12 -45.30 -34.01 40.35
N VAL A 13 -44.91 -33.30 41.41
CA VAL A 13 -44.95 -33.82 42.79
C VAL A 13 -46.35 -33.69 43.39
N MET A 14 -47.07 -32.60 43.10
CA MET A 14 -48.40 -32.34 43.65
C MET A 14 -49.52 -33.06 42.90
N LEU A 15 -49.35 -33.32 41.61
CA LEU A 15 -50.39 -33.90 40.76
C LEU A 15 -50.69 -35.39 41.06
N PRO A 16 -49.72 -36.26 41.38
CA PRO A 16 -50.01 -37.67 41.69
C PRO A 16 -50.85 -37.88 42.96
N PRO A 17 -50.61 -37.18 44.09
CA PRO A 17 -51.50 -37.24 45.25
C PRO A 17 -52.92 -36.77 44.93
N ILE A 18 -53.06 -35.68 44.16
CA ILE A 18 -54.37 -35.12 43.78
C ILE A 18 -55.12 -36.10 42.87
N LEU A 19 -54.44 -36.63 41.84
CA LEU A 19 -55.01 -37.65 40.95
C LEU A 19 -55.36 -38.93 41.70
N TYR A 20 -54.56 -39.34 42.67
CA TYR A 20 -54.83 -40.51 43.49
C TYR A 20 -56.12 -40.35 44.30
N VAL A 21 -56.26 -39.22 45.02
CA VAL A 21 -57.48 -38.93 45.79
C VAL A 21 -58.69 -38.83 44.87
N ALA A 22 -58.58 -38.11 43.74
CA ALA A 22 -59.68 -37.97 42.79
C ALA A 22 -60.07 -39.32 42.16
N SER A 23 -59.10 -40.18 41.85
CA SER A 23 -59.35 -41.51 41.29
C SER A 23 -60.00 -42.43 42.32
N LEU A 24 -59.60 -42.35 43.60
CA LEU A 24 -60.17 -43.14 44.68
C LEU A 24 -61.63 -42.73 44.95
N GLN A 25 -61.91 -41.43 45.08
CA GLN A 25 -63.26 -40.89 45.27
C GLN A 25 -64.19 -41.20 44.09
N GLY A 26 -63.68 -41.08 42.85
CA GLY A 26 -64.44 -41.45 41.66
C GLY A 26 -64.78 -42.94 41.62
N LEU A 27 -63.86 -43.80 42.06
CA LEU A 27 -64.06 -45.24 42.12
C LEU A 27 -65.02 -45.64 43.26
N GLU A 28 -64.93 -44.97 44.42
CA GLU A 28 -65.90 -45.10 45.52
C GLU A 28 -67.32 -44.73 45.05
N GLY A 29 -67.51 -43.56 44.45
CA GLY A 29 -68.82 -43.12 43.97
C GLY A 29 -69.37 -44.00 42.84
N TYR A 30 -68.52 -44.49 41.93
CA TYR A 30 -68.94 -45.43 40.90
C TYR A 30 -69.44 -46.76 41.50
N LEU A 31 -68.70 -47.31 42.47
CA LEU A 31 -69.11 -48.53 43.15
C LEU A 31 -70.37 -48.32 44.00
N GLU A 32 -70.49 -47.19 44.69
CA GLU A 32 -71.67 -46.82 45.45
C GLU A 32 -72.92 -46.81 44.56
N HIS A 33 -72.86 -46.11 43.42
CA HIS A 33 -73.98 -46.05 42.49
C HIS A 33 -74.32 -47.44 41.92
N HIS A 34 -73.31 -48.23 41.57
CA HIS A 34 -73.49 -49.57 41.02
C HIS A 34 -74.14 -50.53 42.03
N TYR A 35 -73.63 -50.57 43.28
CA TYR A 35 -74.18 -51.43 44.33
C TYR A 35 -75.51 -50.94 44.87
N ARG A 36 -75.73 -49.62 44.95
CA ARG A 36 -77.05 -49.06 45.31
C ARG A 36 -78.10 -49.46 44.28
N SER A 37 -77.78 -49.38 42.99
CA SER A 37 -78.67 -49.82 41.92
C SER A 37 -78.93 -51.34 41.97
N ALA A 38 -77.89 -52.14 42.25
CA ALA A 38 -78.02 -53.58 42.42
C ALA A 38 -78.89 -53.95 43.64
N LEU A 39 -78.76 -53.22 44.74
CA LEU A 39 -79.55 -53.40 45.96
C LEU A 39 -81.01 -52.96 45.75
N ALA A 40 -81.25 -51.80 45.15
CA ALA A 40 -82.59 -51.29 44.82
C ALA A 40 -83.37 -52.27 43.93
N ASN A 41 -82.71 -52.90 42.97
CA ASN A 41 -83.33 -53.89 42.08
C ASN A 41 -83.67 -55.23 42.77
N ARG A 42 -83.03 -55.57 43.91
CA ARG A 42 -83.26 -56.83 44.66
C ARG A 42 -84.25 -56.69 45.82
N ILE A 43 -84.49 -55.46 46.30
CA ILE A 43 -85.44 -55.17 47.39
C ILE A 43 -86.90 -55.54 47.06
N PRO A 44 -87.45 -55.31 45.85
CA PRO A 44 -88.83 -55.68 45.54
C PRO A 44 -88.97 -57.19 45.24
N GLY A 45 -88.37 -58.05 46.06
CA GLY A 45 -88.42 -59.52 45.93
C GLY A 45 -89.84 -60.08 46.06
N ASP A 46 -90.01 -61.27 46.63
CA ASP A 46 -91.32 -61.94 46.68
C ASP A 46 -92.34 -61.21 47.59
N THR A 47 -92.97 -60.17 47.05
CA THR A 47 -93.96 -59.31 47.72
C THR A 47 -95.16 -60.09 48.25
N GLN A 48 -95.47 -61.25 47.65
CA GLN A 48 -96.54 -62.13 48.13
C GLN A 48 -96.18 -62.84 49.45
N ALA A 49 -94.93 -63.24 49.63
CA ALA A 49 -94.46 -63.86 50.87
C ALA A 49 -94.38 -62.87 52.05
N LEU A 50 -94.08 -61.59 51.76
CA LEU A 50 -94.03 -60.50 52.73
C LEU A 50 -95.43 -60.07 53.21
N LEU A 51 -96.38 -59.93 52.29
CA LEU A 51 -97.76 -59.50 52.57
C LEU A 51 -98.61 -60.61 53.22
N SER A 52 -98.23 -61.87 53.03
CA SER A 52 -98.85 -63.01 53.71
C SER A 52 -98.26 -63.30 55.09
N GLY A 53 -97.27 -62.51 55.55
CA GLY A 53 -96.67 -62.63 56.88
C GLY A 53 -95.80 -63.88 57.08
N ARG A 54 -95.44 -64.58 56.00
CA ARG A 54 -94.64 -65.81 56.04
C ARG A 54 -93.17 -65.54 56.36
N ILE A 55 -92.69 -64.32 56.08
CA ILE A 55 -91.31 -63.89 56.26
C ILE A 55 -91.32 -62.47 56.82
N ARG A 56 -90.44 -62.16 57.78
CA ARG A 56 -90.24 -60.79 58.29
C ARG A 56 -89.40 -59.99 57.30
N LEU A 57 -89.79 -58.75 57.02
CA LEU A 57 -89.07 -57.86 56.10
C LEU A 57 -87.60 -57.67 56.52
N VAL A 58 -87.32 -57.65 57.83
CA VAL A 58 -85.98 -57.50 58.38
C VAL A 58 -85.07 -58.69 58.02
N ASP A 59 -85.58 -59.93 58.10
CA ASP A 59 -84.81 -61.15 57.80
C ASP A 59 -84.52 -61.28 56.30
N GLN A 60 -85.47 -60.85 55.45
CA GLN A 60 -85.27 -60.81 54.01
C GLN A 60 -84.23 -59.75 53.62
N LEU A 61 -84.27 -58.57 54.23
CA LEU A 61 -83.25 -57.53 54.03
C LEU A 61 -81.86 -58.01 54.48
N GLN A 62 -81.77 -58.72 55.60
CA GLN A 62 -80.50 -59.32 56.04
C GLN A 62 -79.95 -60.34 55.02
N THR A 63 -80.80 -61.23 54.51
CA THR A 63 -80.41 -62.24 53.51
C THR A 63 -79.94 -61.60 52.21
N ILE A 64 -80.63 -60.55 51.75
CA ILE A 64 -80.27 -59.80 50.52
C ILE A 64 -78.93 -59.09 50.71
N VAL A 65 -78.72 -58.44 51.86
CA VAL A 65 -77.46 -57.75 52.16
C VAL A 65 -76.29 -58.73 52.31
N GLU A 66 -76.49 -59.89 52.94
CA GLU A 66 -75.46 -60.93 53.04
C GLU A 66 -75.11 -61.56 51.68
N THR A 67 -76.10 -61.78 50.83
CA THR A 67 -75.88 -62.27 49.46
C THR A 67 -75.10 -61.24 48.63
N LEU A 68 -75.46 -59.96 48.71
CA LEU A 68 -74.73 -58.87 48.03
C LEU A 68 -73.30 -58.71 48.58
N ARG A 69 -73.10 -58.91 49.88
CA ARG A 69 -71.77 -58.90 50.50
C ARG A 69 -70.89 -60.04 49.96
N THR A 70 -71.48 -61.21 49.69
CA THR A 70 -70.77 -62.41 49.20
C THR A 70 -70.50 -62.36 47.69
N GLU A 71 -71.42 -61.80 46.90
CA GLU A 71 -71.27 -61.62 45.45
C GLU A 71 -70.44 -60.38 45.08
N ALA A 72 -70.22 -59.46 46.01
CA ALA A 72 -69.36 -58.31 45.80
C ALA A 72 -67.95 -58.78 45.43
N VAL A 73 -67.61 -58.61 44.14
CA VAL A 73 -66.33 -59.00 43.49
C VAL A 73 -65.09 -58.49 44.25
N PHE A 74 -65.27 -57.49 45.12
CA PHE A 74 -64.21 -56.81 45.84
C PHE A 74 -64.21 -57.03 47.36
N HIS A 75 -65.03 -57.93 47.91
CA HIS A 75 -64.99 -58.22 49.35
C HIS A 75 -63.63 -58.79 49.78
N HIS A 76 -63.02 -59.65 48.95
CA HIS A 76 -61.67 -60.16 49.16
C HIS A 76 -60.56 -59.14 48.86
N ARG A 77 -60.90 -58.01 48.23
CA ARG A 77 -59.96 -56.94 47.85
C ARG A 77 -60.04 -55.71 48.76
N GLY A 78 -60.77 -55.82 49.89
CA GLY A 78 -60.79 -54.85 50.98
C GLY A 78 -61.75 -53.67 50.80
N VAL A 79 -62.79 -53.84 49.98
CA VAL A 79 -63.92 -52.91 49.93
C VAL A 79 -64.86 -53.20 51.09
N VAL A 80 -65.10 -52.22 51.97
CA VAL A 80 -66.06 -52.35 53.07
C VAL A 80 -67.37 -51.68 52.66
N LEU A 81 -68.40 -52.50 52.50
CA LEU A 81 -69.76 -52.06 52.21
C LEU A 81 -70.51 -51.86 53.54
N ALA A 82 -70.79 -50.62 53.90
CA ALA A 82 -71.65 -50.28 55.03
C ALA A 82 -73.06 -49.97 54.51
N VAL A 83 -73.96 -50.95 54.60
CA VAL A 83 -75.34 -50.80 54.14
C VAL A 83 -76.21 -50.34 55.31
N THR A 84 -76.89 -49.20 55.16
CA THR A 84 -77.88 -48.73 56.13
C THR A 84 -79.23 -48.54 55.45
N ILE A 85 -80.24 -49.26 55.91
CA ILE A 85 -81.60 -49.16 55.35
C ILE A 85 -82.49 -48.46 56.36
N ARG A 86 -83.18 -47.40 55.93
CA ARG A 86 -84.04 -46.57 56.79
C ARG A 86 -85.42 -46.39 56.16
N THR A 87 -86.46 -46.23 56.98
CA THR A 87 -87.77 -45.78 56.51
C THR A 87 -87.79 -44.27 56.32
N GLN A 88 -88.74 -43.71 55.55
CA GLN A 88 -88.91 -42.24 55.46
C GLN A 88 -89.22 -41.61 56.83
N THR A 89 -89.82 -42.37 57.74
CA THR A 89 -90.07 -42.01 59.14
C THR A 89 -88.80 -42.02 60.01
N GLY A 90 -87.63 -42.32 59.44
CA GLY A 90 -86.33 -42.24 60.08
C GLY A 90 -85.91 -43.49 60.88
N ARG A 91 -86.77 -44.51 60.95
CA ARG A 91 -86.54 -45.78 61.65
C ARG A 91 -85.50 -46.62 60.88
N ARG A 92 -84.43 -47.05 61.57
CA ARG A 92 -83.38 -47.90 60.99
C ARG A 92 -83.87 -49.35 60.96
N LEU A 93 -83.88 -49.96 59.78
CA LEU A 93 -84.28 -51.35 59.58
C LEU A 93 -83.08 -52.30 59.49
N TYR A 94 -81.94 -51.80 59.03
CA TYR A 94 -80.69 -52.56 58.96
C TYR A 94 -79.48 -51.65 59.22
N PRO A 95 -78.48 -52.08 60.02
CA PRO A 95 -78.46 -53.28 60.86
C PRO A 95 -79.47 -53.20 62.03
N PRO A 96 -80.04 -54.34 62.51
CA PRO A 96 -81.05 -54.32 63.56
C PRO A 96 -80.47 -53.75 64.86
N ALA A 97 -81.17 -52.77 65.46
CA ALA A 97 -80.69 -52.10 66.67
C ALA A 97 -80.78 -52.98 67.93
N PHE A 98 -81.66 -53.98 67.92
CA PHE A 98 -81.83 -55.01 68.95
C PHE A 98 -82.28 -56.31 68.27
N SER A 99 -81.65 -57.44 68.60
CA SER A 99 -82.12 -58.77 68.23
C SER A 99 -83.26 -59.14 69.19
N ASP A 100 -84.49 -58.79 68.85
CA ASP A 100 -85.65 -59.27 69.61
C ASP A 100 -85.87 -60.76 69.30
N ASP A 101 -85.21 -61.61 70.09
CA ASP A 101 -85.41 -63.07 70.18
C ASP A 101 -86.76 -63.43 70.85
N SER A 102 -87.80 -62.65 70.59
CA SER A 102 -89.15 -63.00 71.02
C SER A 102 -89.74 -63.98 70.00
N ALA A 103 -89.45 -65.27 70.20
CA ALA A 103 -90.18 -66.36 69.57
C ALA A 103 -91.57 -66.47 70.23
N ALA A 104 -92.62 -65.97 69.58
CA ALA A 104 -94.00 -66.18 70.01
C ALA A 104 -94.79 -67.04 69.00
N GLU A 105 -95.96 -67.53 69.43
CA GLU A 105 -96.58 -68.76 68.91
C GLU A 105 -97.09 -68.71 67.45
N PRO A 106 -96.98 -69.84 66.71
CA PRO A 106 -97.28 -69.92 65.28
C PRO A 106 -98.79 -69.90 65.00
N GLY A 107 -99.32 -68.71 64.69
CA GLY A 107 -100.67 -68.55 64.14
C GLY A 107 -101.28 -67.16 64.33
N LEU A 108 -101.02 -66.52 65.47
CA LEU A 108 -101.39 -65.11 65.72
C LEU A 108 -100.33 -64.14 65.21
N GLU A 109 -99.06 -64.58 65.13
CA GLU A 109 -97.95 -63.79 64.63
C GLU A 109 -98.06 -63.45 63.14
N THR A 110 -98.59 -64.33 62.28
CA THR A 110 -98.55 -64.13 60.82
C THR A 110 -99.32 -62.90 60.37
N MET A 111 -100.48 -62.60 60.97
CA MET A 111 -101.25 -61.41 60.62
C MET A 111 -100.64 -60.13 61.20
N GLN A 112 -100.01 -60.22 62.39
CA GLN A 112 -99.27 -59.10 62.99
C GLN A 112 -98.02 -58.78 62.16
N VAL A 113 -97.21 -59.78 61.82
CA VAL A 113 -96.03 -59.65 60.96
C VAL A 113 -96.40 -59.13 59.57
N ALA A 114 -97.51 -59.59 58.98
CA ALA A 114 -98.01 -59.05 57.71
C ALA A 114 -98.40 -57.56 57.83
N SER A 115 -99.06 -57.16 58.91
CA SER A 115 -99.47 -55.77 59.14
C SER A 115 -98.27 -54.86 59.38
N GLU A 116 -97.25 -55.34 60.12
CA GLU A 116 -96.00 -54.62 60.36
C GLU A 116 -95.18 -54.49 59.08
N ASN A 117 -95.05 -55.56 58.30
CA ASN A 117 -94.42 -55.53 56.98
C ASN A 117 -95.13 -54.54 56.05
N PHE A 118 -96.47 -54.52 56.03
CA PHE A 118 -97.24 -53.60 55.21
C PHE A 118 -97.05 -52.14 55.64
N ALA A 119 -97.05 -51.87 56.95
CA ALA A 119 -96.77 -50.54 57.48
C ALA A 119 -95.36 -50.06 57.09
N LEU A 120 -94.34 -50.94 57.20
CA LEU A 120 -92.96 -50.63 56.83
C LEU A 120 -92.76 -50.42 55.32
N LEU A 121 -93.48 -51.16 54.47
CA LEU A 121 -93.46 -50.98 53.02
C LEU A 121 -94.18 -49.70 52.59
N ASN A 122 -95.29 -49.34 53.24
CA ASN A 122 -96.07 -48.14 52.94
C ASN A 122 -95.35 -46.85 53.37
N ASP A 123 -94.52 -46.92 54.43
CA ASP A 123 -93.65 -45.83 54.87
C ASP A 123 -92.50 -45.52 53.88
N GLY A 124 -92.26 -46.39 52.89
CA GLY A 124 -91.19 -46.24 51.91
C GLY A 124 -89.79 -46.50 52.50
N LEU A 125 -88.98 -47.25 51.76
CA LEU A 125 -87.60 -47.57 52.14
C LEU A 125 -86.63 -46.60 51.45
N ASP A 126 -85.84 -45.86 52.23
CA ASP A 126 -84.67 -45.14 51.76
C ASP A 126 -83.41 -45.97 52.02
N VAL A 127 -82.64 -46.20 50.96
CA VAL A 127 -81.48 -47.07 50.97
C VAL A 127 -80.24 -46.21 50.81
N THR A 128 -79.53 -46.06 51.92
CA THR A 128 -78.22 -45.40 51.99
C THR A 128 -77.14 -46.48 52.04
N LEU A 129 -76.27 -46.48 51.04
CA LEU A 129 -75.18 -47.45 50.93
C LEU A 129 -73.88 -46.66 50.94
N ASP A 130 -73.08 -46.79 52.00
CA ASP A 130 -71.77 -46.16 52.09
C ASP A 130 -70.71 -47.19 51.70
N VAL A 131 -69.99 -46.93 50.61
CA VAL A 131 -68.84 -47.75 50.20
C VAL A 131 -67.58 -47.04 50.66
N THR A 132 -66.84 -47.67 51.57
CA THR A 132 -65.53 -47.16 52.00
C THR A 132 -64.45 -48.05 51.42
N LEU A 133 -63.56 -47.47 50.61
CA LEU A 133 -62.33 -48.14 50.22
C LEU A 133 -61.27 -47.87 51.28
N SER A 134 -60.90 -48.91 52.02
CA SER A 134 -59.80 -48.76 52.97
C SER A 134 -58.49 -48.46 52.22
N HIS A 135 -57.69 -47.60 52.84
CA HIS A 135 -56.34 -47.32 52.37
C HIS A 135 -55.49 -48.59 52.52
N ASN A 136 -54.54 -48.84 51.60
CA ASN A 136 -53.71 -50.05 51.54
C ASN A 136 -54.38 -51.33 50.97
N THR A 137 -55.47 -51.18 50.21
CA THR A 137 -56.03 -52.27 49.41
C THR A 137 -55.24 -52.47 48.11
N VAL A 138 -55.30 -53.66 47.51
CA VAL A 138 -54.62 -53.96 46.23
C VAL A 138 -55.06 -52.99 45.12
N VAL A 139 -56.35 -52.58 45.13
CA VAL A 139 -56.89 -51.61 44.18
C VAL A 139 -56.28 -50.22 44.41
N ALA A 140 -56.26 -49.74 45.65
CA ALA A 140 -55.64 -48.46 46.00
C ALA A 140 -54.14 -48.44 45.63
N ASN A 141 -53.40 -49.51 45.94
CA ASN A 141 -51.98 -49.60 45.60
C ASN A 141 -51.74 -49.68 44.09
N ALA A 142 -52.61 -50.32 43.31
CA ALA A 142 -52.52 -50.35 41.85
C ALA A 142 -52.79 -48.97 41.23
N VAL A 143 -53.78 -48.23 41.72
CA VAL A 143 -54.06 -46.85 41.31
C VAL A 143 -52.86 -45.96 41.63
N LEU A 144 -52.30 -46.07 42.83
CA LEU A 144 -51.10 -45.33 43.24
C LEU A 144 -49.89 -45.63 42.33
N ALA A 145 -49.62 -46.91 42.06
CA ALA A 145 -48.53 -47.32 41.18
C ALA A 145 -48.70 -46.75 39.75
N SER A 146 -49.92 -46.76 39.21
CA SER A 146 -50.19 -46.16 37.89
C SER A 146 -49.93 -44.66 37.87
N CYS A 147 -50.31 -43.94 38.93
CA CYS A 147 -50.09 -42.50 39.05
C CYS A 147 -48.59 -42.17 39.12
N ILE A 148 -47.81 -42.96 39.87
CA ILE A 148 -46.35 -42.78 39.97
C ILE A 148 -45.68 -43.04 38.62
N LEU A 149 -46.08 -44.09 37.89
CA LEU A 149 -45.51 -44.40 36.57
C LEU A 149 -45.81 -43.30 35.54
N LEU A 150 -47.04 -42.77 35.52
CA LEU A 150 -47.40 -41.65 34.67
C LEU A 150 -46.55 -40.40 34.98
N ALA A 151 -46.31 -40.12 36.26
CA ALA A 151 -45.47 -39.02 36.68
C ALA A 151 -44.00 -39.20 36.23
N LEU A 152 -43.42 -40.38 36.46
CA LEU A 152 -42.06 -40.69 36.03
C LEU A 152 -41.90 -40.61 34.50
N GLY A 153 -42.89 -41.10 33.74
CA GLY A 153 -42.93 -40.99 32.29
C GLY A 153 -42.94 -39.53 31.82
N GLY A 154 -43.77 -38.69 32.44
CA GLY A 154 -43.81 -37.24 32.19
C GLY A 154 -42.45 -36.56 32.41
N LEU A 155 -41.76 -36.90 33.52
CA LEU A 155 -40.43 -36.37 33.82
C LEU A 155 -39.40 -36.75 32.77
N ALA A 156 -39.38 -38.02 32.35
CA ALA A 156 -38.44 -38.52 31.35
C ALA A 156 -38.60 -37.80 30.00
N VAL A 157 -39.84 -37.52 29.59
CA VAL A 157 -40.13 -36.78 28.35
C VAL A 157 -39.67 -35.33 28.44
N LEU A 158 -39.98 -34.63 29.53
CA LEU A 158 -39.56 -33.25 29.75
C LEU A 158 -38.03 -33.13 29.80
N TYR A 159 -37.36 -34.06 30.49
CA TYR A 159 -35.91 -34.10 30.56
C TYR A 159 -35.28 -34.32 29.17
N ARG A 160 -35.75 -35.30 28.40
CA ARG A 160 -35.25 -35.56 27.04
C ARG A 160 -35.46 -34.37 26.10
N ARG A 161 -36.59 -33.66 26.23
CA ARG A 161 -36.85 -32.43 25.46
C ARG A 161 -35.89 -31.30 25.87
N GLY A 162 -35.65 -31.12 27.17
CA GLY A 162 -34.72 -30.11 27.69
C GLY A 162 -33.27 -30.32 27.23
N VAL A 163 -32.79 -31.57 27.26
CA VAL A 163 -31.42 -31.90 26.82
C VAL A 163 -31.23 -31.60 25.33
N ARG A 164 -32.17 -32.03 24.47
CA ARG A 164 -32.09 -31.76 23.02
C ARG A 164 -32.10 -30.27 22.69
N GLY A 165 -32.90 -29.47 23.38
CA GLY A 165 -32.91 -28.02 23.19
C GLY A 165 -31.58 -27.37 23.54
N TYR A 166 -30.94 -27.84 24.61
CA TYR A 166 -29.66 -27.33 25.06
C TYR A 166 -28.50 -27.72 24.16
N GLU A 167 -28.46 -28.96 23.68
CA GLU A 167 -27.46 -29.40 22.69
C GLU A 167 -27.54 -28.54 21.41
N ALA A 168 -28.76 -28.21 20.96
CA ALA A 168 -28.96 -27.33 19.82
C ALA A 168 -28.47 -25.89 20.10
N GLU A 169 -28.77 -25.35 21.28
CA GLU A 169 -28.31 -24.01 21.69
C GLU A 169 -26.78 -23.95 21.85
N GLU A 170 -26.16 -24.98 22.42
CA GLU A 170 -24.70 -25.09 22.50
C GLU A 170 -24.06 -25.21 21.12
N ALA A 171 -24.61 -26.03 20.23
CA ALA A 171 -24.12 -26.14 18.87
C ALA A 171 -24.20 -24.80 18.12
N GLN A 172 -25.28 -24.03 18.33
CA GLN A 172 -25.42 -22.71 17.74
C GLN A 172 -24.42 -21.71 18.34
N ARG A 173 -24.30 -21.64 19.67
CA ARG A 173 -23.30 -20.80 20.33
C ARG A 173 -21.88 -21.13 19.88
N GLN A 174 -21.58 -22.41 19.68
CA GLN A 174 -20.28 -22.85 19.21
C GLN A 174 -20.02 -22.38 17.77
N LYS A 175 -20.99 -22.54 16.87
CA LYS A 175 -20.92 -22.00 15.50
C LYS A 175 -20.71 -20.49 15.47
N GLU A 176 -21.41 -19.76 16.33
CA GLU A 176 -21.24 -18.30 16.44
C GLU A 176 -19.83 -17.94 16.92
N ARG A 177 -19.31 -18.64 17.93
CA ARG A 177 -17.92 -18.44 18.41
C ARG A 177 -16.89 -18.78 17.36
N ASP A 178 -17.09 -19.86 16.61
CA ASP A 178 -16.19 -20.27 15.53
C ASP A 178 -16.23 -19.27 14.37
N ALA A 179 -17.41 -18.75 14.03
CA ALA A 179 -17.56 -17.70 13.03
C ALA A 179 -16.86 -16.39 13.47
N ILE A 180 -16.96 -16.01 14.75
CA ILE A 180 -16.25 -14.86 15.31
C ILE A 180 -14.74 -15.09 15.25
N ARG A 181 -14.24 -16.24 15.72
CA ARG A 181 -12.81 -16.59 15.67
C ARG A 181 -12.26 -16.57 14.25
N ALA A 182 -13.02 -17.07 13.27
CA ALA A 182 -12.61 -17.04 11.87
C ALA A 182 -12.50 -15.60 11.34
N ARG A 183 -13.40 -14.69 11.74
CA ARG A 183 -13.31 -13.26 11.40
C ARG A 183 -12.11 -12.60 12.07
N GLU A 184 -11.87 -12.88 13.35
CA GLU A 184 -10.70 -12.37 14.07
C GLU A 184 -9.39 -12.83 13.43
N ALA A 185 -9.30 -14.10 13.02
CA ALA A 185 -8.13 -14.63 12.32
C ALA A 185 -7.88 -13.90 11.00
N LYS A 186 -8.92 -13.72 10.16
CA LYS A 186 -8.82 -12.97 8.91
C LYS A 186 -8.41 -11.51 9.13
N GLN A 187 -8.95 -10.86 10.16
CA GLN A 187 -8.57 -9.49 10.50
C GLN A 187 -7.12 -9.39 10.97
N LYS A 188 -6.63 -10.35 11.77
CA LYS A 188 -5.23 -10.40 12.19
C LYS A 188 -4.29 -10.61 11.00
N GLU A 189 -4.64 -11.50 10.07
CA GLU A 189 -3.87 -11.74 8.85
C GLU A 189 -3.82 -10.47 7.97
N ALA A 190 -4.97 -9.81 7.78
CA ALA A 190 -5.03 -8.54 7.06
C ALA A 190 -4.20 -7.44 7.74
N LEU A 191 -4.23 -7.36 9.07
CA LEU A 191 -3.41 -6.40 9.83
C LEU A 191 -1.91 -6.70 9.71
N ALA A 192 -1.52 -7.98 9.73
CA ALA A 192 -0.13 -8.38 9.53
C ALA A 192 0.34 -7.96 8.13
N ALA A 193 -0.42 -8.28 7.08
CA ALA A 193 -0.10 -7.87 5.71
C ALA A 193 -0.01 -6.34 5.54
N LEU A 194 -0.91 -5.58 6.18
CA LEU A 194 -0.86 -4.12 6.15
C LEU A 194 0.36 -3.55 6.90
N THR A 195 0.78 -4.23 7.97
CA THR A 195 1.97 -3.86 8.75
C THR A 195 3.23 -4.12 7.94
N ASP A 196 3.30 -5.25 7.24
CA ASP A 196 4.40 -5.59 6.34
C ASP A 196 4.50 -4.56 5.19
N GLN A 197 3.37 -4.26 4.54
CA GLN A 197 3.33 -3.20 3.51
C GLN A 197 3.78 -1.84 4.02
N LYS A 198 3.39 -1.48 5.25
CA LYS A 198 3.85 -0.23 5.88
C LYS A 198 5.37 -0.24 6.09
N ASN A 199 5.93 -1.36 6.53
CA ASN A 199 7.38 -1.48 6.75
C ASN A 199 8.14 -1.42 5.42
N ASP A 200 7.63 -2.07 4.38
CA ASP A 200 8.22 -2.03 3.03
C ASP A 200 8.21 -0.61 2.46
N LEU A 201 7.07 0.10 2.58
CA LEU A 201 6.97 1.50 2.17
C LEU A 201 7.88 2.43 2.97
N ALA A 202 8.03 2.18 4.29
CA ALA A 202 8.96 2.94 5.11
C ALA A 202 10.41 2.73 4.66
N ALA A 203 10.80 1.49 4.35
CA ALA A 203 12.12 1.19 3.81
C ALA A 203 12.35 1.85 2.44
N GLU A 204 11.34 1.84 1.55
CA GLU A 204 11.43 2.52 0.25
C GLU A 204 11.58 4.04 0.41
N ILE A 205 10.83 4.65 1.34
CA ILE A 205 10.97 6.08 1.66
C ILE A 205 12.38 6.38 2.17
N ASP A 206 12.93 5.57 3.06
CA ASP A 206 14.30 5.75 3.58
C ASP A 206 15.33 5.64 2.46
N THR A 207 15.18 4.68 1.54
CA THR A 207 16.06 4.57 0.37
C THR A 207 15.97 5.80 -0.53
N ILE A 208 14.77 6.28 -0.84
CA ILE A 208 14.56 7.45 -1.69
C ILE A 208 15.15 8.71 -1.01
N GLN A 209 14.98 8.86 0.30
CA GLN A 209 15.57 9.98 1.05
C GLN A 209 17.11 9.93 1.00
N SER A 210 17.71 8.75 1.17
CA SER A 210 19.16 8.58 1.08
C SER A 210 19.70 8.87 -0.32
N ASP A 211 18.99 8.42 -1.37
CA ASP A 211 19.36 8.69 -2.77
C ASP A 211 19.23 10.18 -3.10
N LEU A 212 18.18 10.83 -2.61
CA LEU A 212 17.99 12.28 -2.76
C LEU A 212 19.11 13.06 -2.07
N GLN A 213 19.47 12.70 -0.84
CA GLN A 213 20.59 13.32 -0.13
C GLN A 213 21.91 13.11 -0.88
N ALA A 214 22.19 11.89 -1.33
CA ALA A 214 23.39 11.59 -2.11
C ALA A 214 23.42 12.37 -3.45
N ALA A 215 22.28 12.53 -4.11
CA ALA A 215 22.17 13.33 -5.33
C ALA A 215 22.38 14.83 -5.04
N GLN A 216 21.83 15.36 -3.94
CA GLN A 216 22.07 16.74 -3.51
C GLN A 216 23.54 17.00 -3.19
N GLU A 217 24.20 16.08 -2.47
CA GLU A 217 25.62 16.19 -2.19
C GLU A 217 26.47 16.13 -3.46
N ARG A 218 26.16 15.24 -4.40
CA ARG A 218 26.84 15.18 -5.70
C ARG A 218 26.63 16.45 -6.51
N ALA A 219 25.40 16.99 -6.53
CA ALA A 219 25.11 18.24 -7.21
C ALA A 219 25.88 19.41 -6.59
N ALA A 220 25.92 19.51 -5.26
CA ALA A 220 26.67 20.54 -4.55
C ALA A 220 28.19 20.44 -4.79
N ARG A 221 28.75 19.23 -4.84
CA ARG A 221 30.17 19.00 -5.19
C ARG A 221 30.45 19.38 -6.63
N ASN A 222 29.63 18.92 -7.57
CA ASN A 222 29.78 19.28 -8.98
C ASN A 222 29.65 20.79 -9.19
N GLU A 223 28.73 21.46 -8.49
CA GLU A 223 28.57 22.91 -8.52
C GLU A 223 29.82 23.62 -7.99
N ALA A 224 30.39 23.16 -6.86
CA ALA A 224 31.64 23.68 -6.33
C ALA A 224 32.82 23.48 -7.30
N ASP A 225 32.97 22.27 -7.88
CA ASP A 225 34.00 21.97 -8.86
C ASP A 225 33.87 22.86 -10.12
N LEU A 226 32.64 23.12 -10.57
CA LEU A 226 32.37 24.04 -11.69
C LEU A 226 32.72 25.48 -11.33
N PHE A 227 32.43 25.93 -10.10
CA PHE A 227 32.84 27.26 -9.64
C PHE A 227 34.37 27.40 -9.58
N ASP A 228 35.07 26.39 -9.09
CA ASP A 228 36.54 26.37 -9.09
C ASP A 228 37.09 26.41 -10.52
N GLU A 229 36.51 25.64 -11.45
CA GLU A 229 36.91 25.67 -12.86
C GLU A 229 36.67 27.06 -13.47
N VAL A 230 35.52 27.67 -13.23
CA VAL A 230 35.20 29.03 -13.68
C VAL A 230 36.21 30.03 -13.12
N GLU A 231 36.54 29.99 -11.82
CA GLU A 231 37.55 30.87 -11.23
C GLU A 231 38.91 30.68 -11.91
N THR A 232 39.32 29.44 -12.18
CA THR A 232 40.59 29.19 -12.89
C THR A 232 40.58 29.71 -14.32
N LEU A 233 39.44 29.60 -15.02
CA LEU A 233 39.29 30.10 -16.38
C LEU A 233 39.26 31.63 -16.42
N GLU A 234 38.58 32.28 -15.48
CA GLU A 234 38.61 33.72 -15.31
C GLU A 234 40.02 34.23 -15.03
N ALA A 235 40.77 33.58 -14.15
CA ALA A 235 42.17 33.93 -13.88
C ALA A 235 43.06 33.79 -15.13
N LYS A 236 42.92 32.70 -15.89
CA LYS A 236 43.62 32.51 -17.18
C LYS A 236 43.22 33.57 -18.20
N LEU A 237 41.94 33.92 -18.29
CA LEU A 237 41.45 34.96 -19.18
C LEU A 237 42.06 36.32 -18.83
N GLN A 238 42.06 36.69 -17.55
CA GLN A 238 42.70 37.93 -17.09
C GLN A 238 44.20 37.95 -17.38
N GLN A 239 44.89 36.82 -17.21
CA GLN A 239 46.31 36.72 -17.56
C GLN A 239 46.54 36.91 -19.06
N ASN A 240 45.72 36.28 -19.90
CA ASN A 240 45.77 36.43 -21.36
C ASN A 240 45.49 37.87 -21.79
N LEU A 241 44.47 38.52 -21.22
CA LEU A 241 44.16 39.92 -21.49
C LEU A 241 45.35 40.83 -21.14
N LYS A 242 45.94 40.67 -19.94
CA LYS A 242 47.16 41.40 -19.55
C LYS A 242 48.32 41.17 -20.51
N GLN A 243 48.49 39.94 -21.01
CA GLN A 243 49.52 39.62 -21.99
C GLN A 243 49.23 40.27 -23.35
N GLN A 244 47.98 40.27 -23.79
CA GLN A 244 47.54 40.92 -25.01
C GLN A 244 47.73 42.44 -24.95
N ASP A 245 47.40 43.08 -23.83
CA ASP A 245 47.64 44.52 -23.62
C ASP A 245 49.13 44.86 -23.70
N ARG A 246 49.99 44.05 -23.06
CA ARG A 246 51.45 44.22 -23.15
C ARG A 246 51.95 44.06 -24.59
N GLN A 247 51.43 43.07 -25.32
CA GLN A 247 51.78 42.87 -26.73
C GLN A 247 51.32 44.05 -27.60
N GLN A 248 50.10 44.54 -27.43
CA GLN A 248 49.60 45.70 -28.15
C GLN A 248 50.41 46.97 -27.85
N ALA A 249 50.76 47.20 -26.58
CA ALA A 249 51.63 48.31 -26.20
C ALA A 249 53.00 48.20 -26.88
N ARG A 250 53.58 46.99 -26.94
CA ARG A 250 54.85 46.75 -27.61
C ARG A 250 54.76 46.94 -29.12
N VAL A 251 53.68 46.49 -29.76
CA VAL A 251 53.45 46.73 -31.19
C VAL A 251 53.38 48.23 -31.47
N ARG A 252 52.62 49.00 -30.69
CA ARG A 252 52.54 50.46 -30.84
C ARG A 252 53.90 51.13 -30.66
N GLU A 253 54.70 50.69 -29.69
CA GLU A 253 56.07 51.19 -29.48
C GLU A 253 56.97 50.89 -30.69
N LEU A 254 56.92 49.67 -31.21
CA LEU A 254 57.69 49.26 -32.38
C LEU A 254 57.24 49.99 -33.66
N GLU A 255 55.93 50.18 -33.85
CA GLU A 255 55.36 50.99 -34.93
C GLU A 255 55.87 52.43 -34.85
N HIS A 256 55.92 53.02 -33.65
CA HIS A 256 56.47 54.35 -33.45
C HIS A 256 57.97 54.42 -33.78
N GLN A 257 58.76 53.43 -33.32
CA GLN A 257 60.19 53.35 -33.64
C GLN A 257 60.43 53.19 -35.15
N LEU A 258 59.63 52.35 -35.83
CA LEU A 258 59.70 52.18 -37.28
C LEU A 258 59.32 53.47 -38.01
N ALA A 259 58.31 54.20 -37.55
CA ALA A 259 57.93 55.49 -38.12
C ALA A 259 59.05 56.54 -37.97
N GLN A 260 59.75 56.56 -36.83
CA GLN A 260 60.91 57.43 -36.62
C GLN A 260 62.06 57.09 -37.57
N LEU A 261 62.45 55.81 -37.64
CA LEU A 261 63.50 55.34 -38.55
C LEU A 261 63.15 55.59 -40.03
N ALA A 262 61.87 55.45 -40.40
CA ALA A 262 61.41 55.74 -41.75
C ALA A 262 61.59 57.24 -42.09
N ARG A 263 61.22 58.15 -41.17
CA ARG A 263 61.42 59.60 -41.34
C ARG A 263 62.90 59.97 -41.43
N GLU A 264 63.74 59.39 -40.59
CA GLU A 264 65.20 59.60 -40.65
C GLU A 264 65.77 59.14 -41.99
N ARG A 265 65.35 57.97 -42.46
CA ARG A 265 65.78 57.42 -43.75
C ARG A 265 65.30 58.26 -44.94
N GLU A 266 64.08 58.79 -44.88
CA GLU A 266 63.55 59.69 -45.90
C GLU A 266 64.29 61.04 -45.93
N ALA A 267 64.59 61.62 -44.76
CA ALA A 267 65.41 62.82 -44.67
C ALA A 267 66.81 62.62 -45.26
N LEU A 268 67.45 61.48 -44.95
CA LEU A 268 68.75 61.10 -45.52
C LEU A 268 68.68 60.93 -47.05
N SER A 269 67.63 60.30 -47.57
CA SER A 269 67.50 60.09 -49.02
C SER A 269 67.28 61.40 -49.79
N VAL A 270 66.48 62.33 -49.24
CA VAL A 270 66.27 63.66 -49.82
C VAL A 270 67.56 64.47 -49.83
N GLN A 271 68.35 64.40 -48.76
CA GLN A 271 69.66 65.07 -48.69
C GLN A 271 70.63 64.51 -49.73
N GLN A 272 70.69 63.18 -49.89
CA GLN A 272 71.52 62.53 -50.91
C GLN A 272 71.07 62.90 -52.34
N GLY A 273 69.76 62.94 -52.60
CA GLY A 273 69.21 63.35 -53.90
C GLY A 273 69.59 64.78 -54.30
N LYS A 274 69.61 65.73 -53.34
CA LYS A 274 70.05 67.11 -53.57
C LYS A 274 71.53 67.20 -53.93
N LEU A 275 72.39 66.45 -53.22
CA LEU A 275 73.83 66.41 -53.49
C LEU A 275 74.12 65.83 -54.88
N ALA A 276 73.46 64.71 -55.23
CA ALA A 276 73.60 64.09 -56.56
C ALA A 276 73.10 65.01 -57.68
N GLY A 277 72.00 65.76 -57.47
CA GLY A 277 71.47 66.72 -58.44
C GLY A 277 72.38 67.92 -58.69
N GLY A 278 73.03 68.46 -57.64
CA GLY A 278 74.03 69.52 -57.78
C GLY A 278 75.27 69.04 -58.55
N LEU A 279 75.72 67.81 -58.25
CA LEU A 279 76.84 67.18 -58.92
C LEU A 279 76.55 66.93 -60.41
N ARG A 280 75.34 66.49 -60.76
CA ARG A 280 74.90 66.32 -62.15
C ARG A 280 75.09 67.59 -62.98
N LYS A 281 74.60 68.73 -62.48
CA LYS A 281 74.72 70.02 -63.17
C LYS A 281 76.19 70.42 -63.38
N ARG A 282 77.06 70.16 -62.39
CA ARG A 282 78.50 70.43 -62.49
C ARG A 282 79.15 69.56 -63.56
N MET A 283 78.87 68.26 -63.55
CA MET A 283 79.45 67.29 -64.48
C MET A 283 79.01 67.53 -65.92
N ASP A 284 77.71 67.79 -66.16
CA ASP A 284 77.16 68.07 -67.50
C ASP A 284 77.70 69.39 -68.09
N THR A 285 78.11 70.36 -67.24
CA THR A 285 78.67 71.64 -67.70
C THR A 285 80.15 71.51 -68.07
N LEU A 286 80.92 70.77 -67.27
CA LEU A 286 82.38 70.65 -67.42
C LEU A 286 82.80 69.64 -68.50
N TYR A 287 82.05 68.55 -68.66
CA TYR A 287 82.45 67.43 -69.53
C TYR A 287 81.41 67.20 -70.62
N LYS A 288 81.71 67.64 -71.85
CA LYS A 288 80.75 67.64 -72.97
C LYS A 288 80.77 66.34 -73.79
N ASN A 289 81.84 65.55 -73.65
CA ASN A 289 82.05 64.29 -74.36
C ASN A 289 81.74 63.06 -73.48
N THR A 290 81.41 63.27 -72.21
CA THR A 290 80.96 62.22 -71.28
C THR A 290 79.47 62.35 -70.95
N SER A 291 78.80 61.23 -70.66
CA SER A 291 77.44 61.19 -70.15
C SER A 291 77.40 60.40 -68.85
N PHE A 292 76.53 60.79 -67.91
CA PHE A 292 76.50 60.21 -66.57
C PHE A 292 75.15 59.53 -66.29
N SER A 293 75.20 58.28 -65.82
CA SER A 293 74.03 57.60 -65.26
C SER A 293 73.72 58.10 -63.84
N ASP A 294 72.45 58.07 -63.43
CA ASP A 294 72.02 58.46 -62.06
C ASP A 294 72.78 57.68 -60.98
N ARG A 295 73.06 56.41 -61.23
CA ARG A 295 73.86 55.56 -60.33
C ARG A 295 75.31 56.03 -60.23
N SER A 296 75.90 56.52 -61.32
CA SER A 296 77.27 57.04 -61.33
C SER A 296 77.41 58.34 -60.53
N LEU A 297 76.40 59.20 -60.59
CA LEU A 297 76.36 60.47 -59.87
C LEU A 297 76.10 60.26 -58.37
N ALA A 298 75.18 59.37 -58.02
CA ALA A 298 74.95 58.97 -56.63
C ALA A 298 76.21 58.34 -56.01
N GLY A 299 76.84 57.42 -56.74
CA GLY A 299 78.08 56.78 -56.31
C GLY A 299 79.25 57.75 -56.17
N LEU A 300 79.37 58.75 -57.06
CA LEU A 300 80.36 59.81 -56.95
C LEU A 300 80.11 60.71 -55.73
N ALA A 301 78.85 61.07 -55.44
CA ALA A 301 78.49 61.88 -54.28
C ALA A 301 78.75 61.17 -52.93
N GLU A 302 78.66 59.84 -52.90
CA GLU A 302 78.93 59.02 -51.71
C GLU A 302 80.42 58.84 -51.41
N LEU A 303 81.32 59.13 -52.35
CA LEU A 303 82.75 58.98 -52.14
C LEU A 303 83.30 60.07 -51.21
N PRO A 304 84.31 59.76 -50.36
CA PRO A 304 85.11 60.78 -49.68
C PRO A 304 85.72 61.77 -50.67
N GLU A 305 85.86 63.04 -50.28
CA GLU A 305 86.37 64.13 -51.13
C GLU A 305 87.68 63.79 -51.86
N THR A 306 88.61 63.12 -51.17
CA THR A 306 89.89 62.69 -51.75
C THR A 306 89.74 61.69 -52.90
N LEU A 307 88.73 60.82 -52.84
CA LEU A 307 88.39 59.88 -53.91
C LEU A 307 87.56 60.54 -55.00
N GLN A 308 86.71 61.52 -54.67
CA GLN A 308 85.97 62.30 -55.67
C GLN A 308 86.91 63.04 -56.60
N ILE A 309 87.91 63.76 -56.05
CA ILE A 309 88.91 64.49 -56.85
C ILE A 309 89.64 63.54 -57.81
N LYS A 310 90.02 62.35 -57.33
CA LYS A 310 90.70 61.34 -58.14
C LYS A 310 89.80 60.68 -59.18
N ALA A 311 88.51 60.54 -58.90
CA ALA A 311 87.53 60.08 -59.88
C ALA A 311 87.33 61.14 -60.97
N GLU A 312 87.21 62.41 -60.58
CA GLU A 312 87.04 63.56 -61.48
C GLU A 312 88.26 63.75 -62.40
N GLU A 313 89.48 63.51 -61.89
CA GLU A 313 90.70 63.48 -62.71
C GLU A 313 90.64 62.43 -63.84
N VAL A 314 90.12 61.23 -63.54
CA VAL A 314 89.93 60.16 -64.54
C VAL A 314 88.82 60.52 -65.52
N ILE A 315 87.72 61.14 -65.05
CA ILE A 315 86.62 61.61 -65.90
C ILE A 315 87.12 62.68 -66.88
N HIS A 316 87.93 63.62 -66.41
CA HIS A 316 88.54 64.64 -67.27
C HIS A 316 89.44 64.02 -68.35
N GLN A 317 90.24 63.01 -68.00
CA GLN A 317 91.05 62.28 -68.99
C GLN A 317 90.17 61.54 -70.02
N LEU A 318 89.06 60.95 -69.58
CA LEU A 318 88.08 60.30 -70.47
C LEU A 318 87.37 61.28 -71.40
N ASP A 319 87.09 62.50 -70.95
CA ASP A 319 86.45 63.56 -71.74
C ASP A 319 87.40 64.15 -72.80
N ALA A 320 88.69 64.31 -72.46
CA ALA A 320 89.72 64.85 -73.34
C ALA A 320 90.19 63.82 -74.39
N GLN A 321 90.62 62.63 -73.95
CA GLN A 321 91.14 61.60 -74.84
C GLN A 321 90.92 60.20 -74.25
N ALA A 322 89.76 59.62 -74.55
CA ALA A 322 89.34 58.33 -74.01
C ALA A 322 90.26 57.14 -74.31
N ASP A 323 91.11 57.25 -75.34
CA ASP A 323 92.02 56.17 -75.80
C ASP A 323 93.28 56.03 -74.94
N ASP A 324 93.69 57.07 -74.21
CA ASP A 324 94.93 57.08 -73.43
C ASP A 324 94.74 56.65 -71.97
N VAL A 325 93.51 56.37 -71.55
CA VAL A 325 93.19 56.01 -70.16
C VAL A 325 93.47 54.52 -69.91
N PRO A 326 94.29 54.15 -68.91
CA PRO A 326 94.66 52.76 -68.66
C PRO A 326 93.47 51.94 -68.14
N ILE A 327 92.98 51.02 -68.98
CA ILE A 327 91.87 50.12 -68.67
C ILE A 327 92.40 48.90 -67.90
N LYS A 328 91.83 48.60 -66.73
CA LYS A 328 92.24 47.43 -65.93
C LYS A 328 91.65 46.13 -66.48
N ARG A 329 90.34 46.11 -66.76
CA ARG A 329 89.65 44.93 -67.31
C ARG A 329 88.47 45.32 -68.18
N LYS A 330 88.18 44.47 -69.18
CA LYS A 330 86.97 44.53 -70.00
C LYS A 330 85.95 43.56 -69.41
N LEU A 331 84.78 44.06 -69.05
CA LEU A 331 83.66 43.26 -68.57
C LEU A 331 82.76 42.95 -69.76
N PHE A 332 82.76 41.67 -70.17
CA PHE A 332 81.90 41.17 -71.23
C PHE A 332 80.54 40.81 -70.64
N ARG A 333 79.50 41.40 -71.18
CA ARG A 333 78.11 40.97 -70.96
C ARG A 333 77.79 39.92 -72.04
N GLY A 334 76.95 38.94 -71.72
CA GLY A 334 76.62 37.81 -72.60
C GLY A 334 76.22 38.20 -74.04
N LYS A 335 76.19 37.20 -74.94
CA LYS A 335 76.04 37.34 -76.41
C LYS A 335 75.11 38.49 -76.82
N GLY A 336 75.68 39.55 -77.41
CA GLY A 336 74.94 40.66 -78.04
C GLY A 336 74.93 42.00 -77.29
N LYS A 337 75.49 42.11 -76.07
CA LYS A 337 75.56 43.38 -75.31
C LYS A 337 76.92 44.10 -75.44
N GLU A 338 76.91 45.42 -75.33
CA GLU A 338 78.11 46.29 -75.45
C GLU A 338 79.13 46.06 -74.31
N THR A 339 80.42 46.20 -74.61
CA THR A 339 81.52 45.99 -73.65
C THR A 339 81.63 47.15 -72.66
N VAL A 340 81.66 46.84 -71.36
CA VAL A 340 81.90 47.82 -70.29
C VAL A 340 83.35 47.73 -69.84
N PHE A 341 83.98 48.86 -69.61
CA PHE A 341 85.37 48.99 -69.19
C PHE A 341 85.44 49.38 -67.72
N GLU A 342 86.37 48.77 -66.98
CA GLU A 342 86.67 49.15 -65.61
C GLU A 342 88.01 49.88 -65.52
N ILE A 343 87.97 51.05 -64.89
CA ILE A 343 89.15 51.81 -64.47
C ILE A 343 89.25 51.77 -62.95
N VAL A 344 90.49 51.68 -62.48
CA VAL A 344 90.81 51.80 -61.06
C VAL A 344 91.49 53.13 -60.82
N PHE A 345 90.92 53.92 -59.91
CA PHE A 345 91.53 55.15 -59.42
C PHE A 345 91.84 55.02 -57.92
N ALA A 346 92.87 55.73 -57.47
CA ALA A 346 93.25 55.84 -56.04
C ALA A 346 93.27 54.49 -55.26
N ARG A 347 93.76 53.42 -55.89
CA ARG A 347 93.85 52.01 -55.40
C ARG A 347 92.49 51.31 -55.13
N LYS A 348 91.55 51.97 -54.47
CA LYS A 348 90.26 51.39 -54.01
C LYS A 348 89.05 51.84 -54.82
N GLY A 349 89.17 52.90 -55.63
CA GLY A 349 88.12 53.40 -56.50
C GLY A 349 87.90 52.52 -57.73
N ARG A 350 86.66 52.47 -58.20
CA ARG A 350 86.21 51.75 -59.39
C ARG A 350 85.30 52.65 -60.21
N LEU A 351 85.63 52.82 -61.48
CA LEU A 351 84.82 53.57 -62.45
C LEU A 351 84.48 52.63 -63.61
N TYR A 352 83.20 52.54 -63.92
CA TYR A 352 82.66 51.72 -64.99
C TYR A 352 82.12 52.61 -66.09
N PHE A 353 82.63 52.45 -67.30
CA PHE A 353 82.20 53.24 -68.46
C PHE A 353 82.05 52.37 -69.71
N ARG A 354 81.27 52.85 -70.67
CA ARG A 354 81.18 52.28 -72.03
C ARG A 354 81.46 53.36 -73.05
N ARG A 355 81.79 52.94 -74.27
CA ARG A 355 82.01 53.85 -75.40
C ARG A 355 80.86 53.71 -76.38
N THR A 356 80.28 54.83 -76.78
CA THR A 356 79.18 54.89 -77.74
C THR A 356 79.73 55.07 -79.16
N LYS A 357 79.00 54.62 -80.19
CA LYS A 357 79.40 54.71 -81.61
C LYS A 357 79.73 56.15 -82.07
N THR A 358 79.27 57.16 -81.34
CA THR A 358 79.47 58.59 -81.59
C THR A 358 80.69 59.17 -80.87
N ARG A 359 81.68 58.34 -80.48
CA ARG A 359 82.92 58.74 -79.77
C ARG A 359 82.68 59.40 -78.39
N LYS A 360 81.45 59.30 -77.85
CA LYS A 360 81.08 59.73 -76.49
C LYS A 360 81.30 58.60 -75.49
N VAL A 361 81.60 58.96 -74.25
CA VAL A 361 81.84 58.02 -73.14
C VAL A 361 80.67 58.07 -72.16
N ASP A 362 80.00 56.95 -71.92
CA ASP A 362 78.94 56.87 -70.91
C ASP A 362 79.51 56.26 -69.62
N ILE A 363 79.46 57.01 -68.53
CA ILE A 363 79.86 56.56 -67.20
C ILE A 363 78.63 55.97 -66.49
N LEU A 364 78.72 54.68 -66.17
CA LEU A 364 77.58 53.87 -65.72
C LEU A 364 77.51 53.76 -64.20
N ALA A 365 78.66 53.57 -63.54
CA ALA A 365 78.75 53.46 -62.09
C ALA A 365 80.12 53.92 -61.61
N ILE A 366 80.16 54.60 -60.48
CA ILE A 366 81.38 55.00 -59.77
C ILE A 366 81.22 54.51 -58.33
N GLY A 367 82.25 53.87 -57.79
CA GLY A 367 82.17 53.31 -56.45
C GLY A 367 83.53 52.92 -55.88
N THR A 368 83.49 52.17 -54.79
CA THR A 368 84.69 51.60 -54.17
C THR A 368 84.69 50.08 -54.31
N LYS A 369 85.79 49.42 -53.92
CA LYS A 369 85.85 47.96 -53.81
C LYS A 369 84.69 47.37 -52.98
N ASN A 370 84.16 48.09 -52.00
CA ASN A 370 83.08 47.61 -51.11
C ASN A 370 81.69 47.67 -51.77
N THR A 371 81.49 48.54 -52.76
CA THR A 371 80.23 48.63 -53.52
C THR A 371 80.28 47.81 -54.81
N GLN A 372 81.44 47.21 -55.12
CA GLN A 372 81.68 46.50 -56.37
C GLN A 372 80.61 45.45 -56.69
N GLU A 373 80.18 44.64 -55.71
CA GLU A 373 79.17 43.60 -55.96
C GLU A 373 77.80 44.20 -56.33
N LYS A 374 77.38 45.26 -55.62
CA LYS A 374 76.14 46.00 -55.94
C LYS A 374 76.23 46.71 -57.28
N ASP A 375 77.40 47.26 -57.61
CA ASP A 375 77.63 47.97 -58.87
C ASP A 375 77.69 46.99 -60.06
N LEU A 376 78.24 45.79 -59.88
CA LEU A 376 78.19 44.72 -60.88
C LEU A 376 76.76 44.20 -61.10
N LEU A 377 75.97 44.00 -60.02
CA LEU A 377 74.56 43.62 -60.14
C LEU A 377 73.72 44.70 -60.85
N TYR A 378 73.98 45.97 -60.56
CA TYR A 378 73.34 47.08 -61.28
C TYR A 378 73.73 47.08 -62.75
N LEU A 379 75.02 46.86 -63.02
CA LEU A 379 75.52 46.73 -64.38
C LEU A 379 74.76 45.59 -65.07
N ASP A 380 74.76 44.36 -64.59
CA ASP A 380 74.10 43.21 -65.26
C ASP A 380 72.63 43.42 -65.61
N ARG A 381 71.90 44.23 -64.84
CA ARG A 381 70.48 44.57 -65.09
C ARG A 381 70.25 45.55 -66.24
N ILE A 382 71.23 46.38 -66.58
CA ILE A 382 71.21 47.30 -67.73
C ILE A 382 71.60 46.55 -69.01
#